data_AF-M0AGQ7-F1
#
_entry.id   AF-M0AGQ7-F1
#
_cell.length_a   1.000
_cell.length_b   1.000
_cell.length_c   1.000
_cell.angle_alpha   90.00
_cell.angle_beta   90.00
_cell.angle_gamma   90.00
#
_symmetry.space_group_name_H-M   'P 1'
#
loop_
_entity.id
_entity.type
_entity.pdbx_description
1 polymer ?
#
loop_
_entity_poly.entity_id
_entity_poly.type
_entity_poly.pdbx_seq_one_letter_code
_entity_poly.pdbx_strand_id
1 'polypeptide(L)'
;MSAVEDIAEHERQRAADHAVGEITGHVEDQWVDRALLDDVDVEQAWQAAHPVHYPSAHRGAVARYPRRTDTVLIARQGGLVTCIELMDRPWSERIYVRNQVTDQ
;
A
#
# COMPACT_ATOMS: atom_id res chain seq x y z
N MET A 1 12.83 1.19 -21.89
CA MET A 1 12.53 0.90 -20.47
C MET A 1 13.77 1.22 -19.68
N SER A 2 13.66 2.15 -18.73
CA SER A 2 14.77 2.50 -17.83
C SER A 2 14.83 1.52 -16.66
N ALA A 3 16.01 1.32 -16.06
CA ALA A 3 16.19 0.40 -14.92
C ALA A 3 15.27 0.69 -13.72
N VAL A 4 14.76 1.93 -13.58
CA VAL A 4 13.82 2.31 -12.51
C VAL A 4 12.41 1.81 -12.81
N GLU A 5 12.00 1.77 -14.08
CA GLU A 5 10.70 1.24 -14.49
C GLU A 5 10.65 -0.28 -14.26
N ASP A 6 11.75 -0.98 -14.55
CA ASP A 6 11.87 -2.43 -14.33
C ASP A 6 11.78 -2.80 -12.84
N ILE A 7 12.38 -1.99 -11.95
CA ILE A 7 12.27 -2.18 -10.48
C ILE A 7 10.83 -1.92 -10.01
N ALA A 8 10.21 -0.84 -10.48
CA ALA A 8 8.86 -0.49 -10.08
C ALA A 8 7.85 -1.57 -10.52
N GLU A 9 7.99 -2.11 -11.72
CA GLU A 9 7.16 -3.21 -12.21
C GLU A 9 7.38 -4.49 -11.41
N HIS A 10 8.63 -4.84 -11.11
CA HIS A 10 8.94 -6.00 -10.28
C HIS A 10 8.32 -5.91 -8.88
N GLU A 11 8.41 -4.75 -8.22
CA GLU A 11 7.83 -4.55 -6.90
C GLU A 11 6.28 -4.55 -6.93
N ARG A 12 5.67 -4.02 -7.99
CA ARG A 12 4.21 -4.15 -8.21
C ARG A 12 3.79 -5.61 -8.36
N GLN A 13 4.52 -6.40 -9.15
CA GLN A 13 4.23 -7.83 -9.29
C GLN A 13 4.36 -8.56 -7.95
N ARG A 14 5.43 -8.29 -7.18
CA ARG A 14 5.57 -8.83 -5.82
C ARG A 14 4.40 -8.46 -4.92
N ALA A 15 3.92 -7.21 -4.98
CA ALA A 15 2.77 -6.77 -4.20
C ALA A 15 1.46 -7.43 -4.65
N ALA A 16 1.30 -7.74 -5.94
CA ALA A 16 0.15 -8.46 -6.47
C ALA A 16 0.09 -9.90 -5.96
N ASP A 17 1.25 -10.58 -5.92
CA ASP A 17 1.35 -11.98 -5.51
C ASP A 17 1.40 -12.17 -3.98
N HIS A 18 1.55 -11.08 -3.21
CA HIS A 18 1.71 -11.14 -1.76
C HIS A 18 0.38 -11.35 -1.03
N ALA A 19 0.17 -12.58 -0.58
CA ALA A 19 -0.88 -12.91 0.38
C ALA A 19 -0.49 -12.40 1.79
N VAL A 20 -1.43 -11.76 2.47
CA VAL A 20 -1.32 -11.39 3.88
C VAL A 20 -2.03 -12.48 4.68
N GLY A 21 -1.37 -13.04 5.68
CA GLY A 21 -1.88 -14.07 6.58
C GLY A 21 -2.02 -13.61 8.04
N GLU A 22 -1.13 -12.78 8.57
CA GLU A 22 -1.22 -12.29 9.96
C GLU A 22 -1.23 -10.75 10.00
N ILE A 23 -2.33 -10.15 10.44
CA ILE A 23 -2.41 -8.70 10.66
C ILE A 23 -1.82 -8.42 12.05
N THR A 24 -0.79 -7.56 12.13
CA THR A 24 -0.19 -7.21 13.42
C THR A 24 -1.09 -6.21 14.16
N GLY A 25 -1.26 -6.35 15.48
CA GLY A 25 -2.17 -5.48 16.26
C GLY A 25 -1.88 -3.97 16.17
N HIS A 26 -0.63 -3.59 15.86
CA HIS A 26 -0.27 -2.19 15.59
C HIS A 26 -1.00 -1.59 14.37
N VAL A 27 -1.34 -2.43 13.41
CA VAL A 27 -2.14 -2.03 12.24
C VAL A 27 -3.60 -1.90 12.61
N GLU A 28 -4.15 -2.79 13.44
CA GLU A 28 -5.54 -2.69 13.89
C GLU A 28 -5.79 -1.36 14.60
N ASP A 29 -4.89 -0.98 15.53
CA ASP A 29 -4.98 0.29 16.26
C ASP A 29 -4.92 1.51 15.33
N GLN A 30 -4.00 1.53 14.37
CA GLN A 30 -3.88 2.64 13.41
C GLN A 30 -4.97 2.64 12.33
N TRP A 31 -5.53 1.46 12.03
CA TRP A 31 -6.58 1.33 11.03
C TRP A 31 -7.92 1.81 11.57
N VAL A 32 -8.25 1.53 12.84
CA VAL A 32 -9.49 2.02 13.45
C VAL A 32 -9.60 3.55 13.38
N ASP A 33 -8.51 4.26 13.64
CA ASP A 33 -8.47 5.72 13.53
C ASP A 33 -8.60 6.23 12.07
N ARG A 34 -8.34 5.37 11.07
CA ARG A 34 -8.30 5.71 9.64
C ARG A 34 -9.47 5.14 8.82
N ALA A 35 -10.15 4.12 9.33
CA ALA A 35 -11.30 3.45 8.73
C ALA A 35 -12.62 4.22 8.91
N LEU A 36 -12.55 5.44 9.49
CA LEU A 36 -13.65 6.36 9.77
C LEU A 36 -14.62 6.63 8.60
N LEU A 37 -14.28 6.20 7.37
CA LEU A 37 -15.09 6.41 6.18
C LEU A 37 -16.07 5.28 5.84
N ASP A 38 -15.79 3.99 6.13
CA ASP A 38 -16.63 2.90 5.57
C ASP A 38 -16.70 1.57 6.37
N ASP A 39 -16.15 1.48 7.59
CA ASP A 39 -16.20 0.23 8.40
C ASP A 39 -15.58 -0.99 7.66
N VAL A 40 -14.62 -0.71 6.76
CA VAL A 40 -13.97 -1.72 5.91
C VAL A 40 -12.83 -2.37 6.68
N ASP A 41 -12.88 -3.69 6.78
CA ASP A 41 -11.79 -4.52 7.31
C ASP A 41 -10.48 -4.26 6.53
N VAL A 42 -9.36 -4.12 7.24
CA VAL A 42 -8.05 -3.87 6.65
C VAL A 42 -7.62 -4.97 5.67
N GLU A 43 -8.05 -6.21 5.89
CA GLU A 43 -7.83 -7.31 4.96
C GLU A 43 -8.60 -7.09 3.65
N GLN A 44 -9.87 -6.70 3.75
CA GLN A 44 -10.69 -6.39 2.56
C GLN A 44 -10.12 -5.18 1.81
N ALA A 45 -9.64 -4.16 2.53
CA ALA A 45 -8.96 -3.02 1.92
C ALA A 45 -7.67 -3.44 1.21
N TRP A 46 -6.88 -4.35 1.77
CA TRP A 46 -5.69 -4.91 1.13
C TRP A 46 -6.02 -5.67 -0.16
N GLN A 47 -7.05 -6.52 -0.13
CA GLN A 47 -7.46 -7.31 -1.29
C GLN A 47 -8.00 -6.44 -2.43
N ALA A 48 -8.73 -5.37 -2.11
CA ALA A 48 -9.28 -4.44 -3.09
C ALA A 48 -8.27 -3.37 -3.57
N ALA A 49 -7.12 -3.23 -2.92
CA ALA A 49 -6.13 -2.20 -3.20
C ALA A 49 -5.23 -2.55 -4.40
N HIS A 50 -4.84 -1.52 -5.14
CA HIS A 50 -3.95 -1.71 -6.30
C HIS A 50 -2.49 -1.88 -5.85
N PRO A 51 -1.73 -2.84 -6.41
CA PRO A 51 -0.30 -2.94 -6.15
C PRO A 51 0.43 -1.70 -6.68
N VAL A 52 1.29 -1.11 -5.84
CA VAL A 52 2.08 0.07 -6.19
C VAL A 52 3.52 -0.11 -5.77
N HIS A 53 4.43 0.54 -6.49
CA HIS A 53 5.78 0.74 -6.00
C HIS A 53 5.79 1.89 -5.00
N TYR A 54 6.34 1.64 -3.81
CA TYR A 54 6.49 2.64 -2.75
C TYR A 54 7.97 2.73 -2.32
N PRO A 55 8.77 3.64 -2.90
CA PRO A 55 10.23 3.65 -2.74
C PRO A 55 10.69 3.84 -1.29
N SER A 56 9.84 4.49 -0.48
CA SER A 56 10.08 4.74 0.94
C SER A 56 9.88 3.49 1.81
N ALA A 57 9.35 2.39 1.25
CA ALA A 57 9.18 1.13 1.97
C ALA A 57 10.54 0.48 2.28
N HIS A 58 10.66 -0.14 3.45
CA HIS A 58 11.83 -0.95 3.78
C HIS A 58 11.97 -2.17 2.86
N ARG A 59 13.22 -2.64 2.68
CA ARG A 59 13.51 -3.82 1.83
C ARG A 59 12.65 -5.03 2.19
N GLY A 60 12.07 -5.64 1.16
CA GLY A 60 11.23 -6.83 1.30
C GLY A 60 9.79 -6.55 1.72
N ALA A 61 9.42 -5.28 1.94
CA ALA A 61 8.02 -4.89 2.06
C ALA A 61 7.38 -4.71 0.69
N VAL A 62 6.07 -4.88 0.64
CA VAL A 62 5.22 -4.66 -0.54
C VAL A 62 4.17 -3.61 -0.19
N ALA A 63 3.74 -2.84 -1.18
CA ALA A 63 2.78 -1.76 -0.98
C ALA A 63 1.56 -1.91 -1.89
N ARG A 64 0.39 -1.63 -1.31
CA ARG A 64 -0.86 -1.49 -2.06
C ARG A 64 -1.55 -0.17 -1.71
N TYR A 65 -2.29 0.37 -2.67
CA TYR A 65 -2.95 1.66 -2.58
C TYR A 65 -4.47 1.54 -2.82
N PRO A 66 -5.28 1.53 -1.75
CA PRO A 66 -6.72 1.72 -1.84
C PRO A 66 -7.07 3.19 -2.16
N ARG A 67 -7.57 3.44 -3.38
CA ARG A 67 -7.94 4.80 -3.85
C ARG A 67 -9.02 5.47 -2.99
N ARG A 68 -9.93 4.69 -2.41
CA ARG A 68 -11.07 5.21 -1.62
C ARG A 68 -10.64 5.87 -0.32
N THR A 69 -9.65 5.30 0.35
CA THR A 69 -9.16 5.80 1.64
C THR A 69 -7.92 6.67 1.50
N ASP A 70 -7.35 6.81 0.29
CA ASP A 70 -6.13 7.58 0.00
C ASP A 70 -4.98 7.20 0.97
N THR A 71 -4.83 5.90 1.25
CA THR A 71 -3.80 5.34 2.14
C THR A 71 -2.88 4.38 1.39
N VAL A 72 -1.61 4.29 1.79
CA VAL A 72 -0.71 3.19 1.41
C VAL A 72 -0.73 2.14 2.50
N LEU A 73 -1.08 0.91 2.12
CA LEU A 73 -0.93 -0.27 2.94
C LEU A 73 0.42 -0.89 2.67
N ILE A 74 1.17 -1.23 3.71
CA ILE A 74 2.48 -1.88 3.59
C ILE A 74 2.44 -3.22 4.32
N ALA A 75 2.82 -4.28 3.61
CA ALA A 75 2.95 -5.62 4.17
C ALA A 75 4.38 -6.15 4.06
N ARG A 76 4.76 -7.04 4.98
CA ARG A 76 6.07 -7.69 5.03
C ARG A 76 5.93 -9.05 5.71
N GLN A 77 6.67 -10.06 5.24
CA GLN A 77 6.70 -11.41 5.84
C GLN A 77 5.30 -12.04 6.04
N GLY A 78 4.37 -11.74 5.13
CA GLY A 78 3.00 -12.26 5.23
C GLY A 78 2.10 -11.49 6.21
N GLY A 79 2.52 -10.33 6.73
CA GLY A 79 1.67 -9.51 7.58
C GLY A 79 1.57 -8.06 7.14
N LEU A 80 0.42 -7.43 7.38
CA LEU A 80 0.30 -5.97 7.24
C LEU A 80 1.02 -5.34 8.42
N VAL A 81 1.96 -4.44 8.13
CA VAL A 81 2.86 -3.86 9.13
C VAL A 81 2.59 -2.38 9.39
N THR A 82 2.03 -1.66 8.41
CA THR A 82 1.61 -0.28 8.59
C THR A 82 0.62 0.14 7.51
N CYS A 83 -0.20 1.13 7.83
CA CYS A 83 -0.93 1.95 6.87
C CYS A 83 -0.42 3.40 6.98
N ILE A 84 -0.49 4.17 5.90
CA ILE A 84 0.01 5.55 5.83
C ILE A 84 -0.98 6.38 5.03
N GLU A 85 -1.50 7.47 5.57
CA GLU A 85 -2.29 8.42 4.77
C GLU A 85 -1.39 9.13 3.76
N LEU A 86 -1.80 9.18 2.50
CA LEU A 86 -0.99 9.86 1.48
C LEU A 86 -0.84 11.35 1.81
N MET A 87 -1.85 11.95 2.44
CA MET A 87 -1.84 13.34 2.86
C MET A 87 -0.71 13.68 3.84
N ASP A 88 -0.22 12.70 4.61
CA ASP A 88 0.92 12.85 5.53
C ASP A 88 2.27 12.84 4.81
N ARG A 89 2.28 12.52 3.51
CA ARG A 89 3.49 12.38 2.70
C ARG A 89 3.79 13.64 1.87
N PRO A 90 5.07 13.89 1.54
CA PRO A 90 5.44 14.95 0.60
C PRO A 90 4.67 14.85 -0.72
N TRP A 91 4.35 16.00 -1.32
CA TRP A 91 3.56 16.08 -2.56
C TRP A 91 4.11 15.24 -3.71
N SER A 92 5.43 15.16 -3.86
CA SER A 92 6.08 14.34 -4.89
C SER A 92 5.77 12.84 -4.73
N GLU A 93 5.76 12.35 -3.49
CA GLU A 93 5.45 10.97 -3.16
C GLU A 93 3.97 10.66 -3.38
N ARG A 94 3.11 11.63 -3.03
CA ARG A 94 1.66 11.53 -3.28
C ARG A 94 1.33 11.36 -4.76
N ILE A 95 1.89 12.22 -5.60
CA ILE A 95 1.67 12.15 -7.04
C ILE A 95 2.28 10.88 -7.61
N TYR A 96 3.47 10.50 -7.15
CA TYR A 96 4.12 9.27 -7.60
C TYR A 96 3.24 8.02 -7.37
N VAL A 97 2.63 7.89 -6.19
CA VAL A 97 1.73 6.76 -5.90
C VAL A 97 0.45 6.85 -6.71
N ARG A 98 -0.22 8.01 -6.75
CA ARG A 98 -1.49 8.18 -7.46
C ARG A 98 -1.36 7.97 -8.97
N ASN A 99 -0.24 8.39 -9.56
CA ASN A 99 0.00 8.24 -10.99
C ASN A 99 0.11 6.77 -11.43
N GLN A 100 0.46 5.85 -10.53
CA GLN A 100 0.57 4.41 -10.84
C GLN A 100 -0.79 3.71 -11.02
N VAL A 101 -1.90 4.35 -10.60
CA VAL A 101 -3.25 3.78 -10.63
C VAL A 101 -4.23 4.59 -11.49
N THR A 102 -3.76 5.65 -12.14
CA THR A 102 -4.58 6.49 -13.03
C THR A 102 -4.79 5.89 -14.43
N ASP A 103 -4.08 4.82 -14.79
CA ASP A 103 -4.10 4.24 -16.14
C ASP A 103 -5.03 3.00 -16.29
N GLN A 104 -6.20 2.99 -15.64
CA GLN A 104 -7.25 1.99 -15.91
C GLN A 104 -8.57 2.65 -16.33
#